data_AF-A0A7C5R1F0-F1
#
_entry.id   AF-A0A7C5R1F0-F1
#
_cell.length_a   1.000
_cell.length_b   1.000
_cell.length_c   1.000
_cell.angle_alpha   90.00
_cell.angle_beta   90.00
_cell.angle_gamma   90.00
#
_symmetry.space_group_name_H-M   'P 1'
#
loop_
_entity.id
_entity.type
_entity.pdbx_description
1 polymer ?
#
loop_
_entity_poly.entity_id
_entity_poly.type
_entity_poly.pdbx_seq_one_letter_code
_entity_poly.pdbx_strand_id
1 'polypeptide(L)' 'MSLSQRSKRRRRIITAHRARSFAEAEQWDLEFWQRQTPEARLAALVALRADLAAVAAGRKARRN' A
#
# COMPACT_ATOMS: atom_id res chain seq x y z
N MET A 1 1.92 22.65 5.76
CA MET A 1 0.97 22.09 4.76
C MET A 1 -0.32 21.67 5.46
N SER A 2 -1.48 22.19 5.05
CA SER A 2 -2.78 21.91 5.70
C SER A 2 -3.27 20.48 5.44
N LEU A 3 -4.26 20.00 6.22
CA LEU A 3 -4.92 18.70 6.01
C LEU A 3 -5.50 18.54 4.59
N SER A 4 -6.12 19.60 4.08
CA SER A 4 -6.67 19.64 2.71
C SER A 4 -5.57 19.49 1.66
N GLN A 5 -4.46 20.22 1.84
CA GLN A 5 -3.30 20.12 0.95
C GLN A 5 -2.70 18.70 0.97
N ARG A 6 -2.54 18.08 2.15
CA ARG A 6 -2.04 16.70 2.29
C ARG A 6 -2.95 15.68 1.58
N SER A 7 -4.28 15.83 1.73
CA SER A 7 -5.26 14.95 1.11
C SER A 7 -5.28 15.08 -0.42
N LYS A 8 -5.20 16.31 -0.94
CA LYS A 8 -5.07 16.55 -2.39
C LYS A 8 -3.79 15.92 -2.95
N ARG A 9 -2.66 16.07 -2.26
CA ARG A 9 -1.39 15.45 -2.67
C ARG A 9 -1.47 13.92 -2.67
N ARG A 10 -2.04 13.32 -1.63
CA ARG A 10 -2.29 11.86 -1.57
C ARG A 10 -3.12 11.36 -2.74
N ARG A 11 -4.24 12.01 -3.05
CA ARG A 11 -5.10 11.60 -4.18
C ARG A 11 -4.40 11.64 -5.53
N ARG A 12 -3.41 12.51 -5.71
CA ARG A 12 -2.63 12.60 -6.96
C ARG A 12 -1.64 11.46 -7.14
N ILE A 13 -1.22 10.80 -6.06
CA ILE A 13 -0.18 9.75 -6.10
C ILE A 13 -0.74 8.34 -5.83
N ILE A 14 -1.95 8.24 -5.28
CA ILE A 14 -2.60 6.95 -5.06
C ILE A 14 -3.03 6.38 -6.42
N THR A 15 -2.49 5.22 -6.75
CA THR A 15 -2.97 4.39 -7.86
C THR A 15 -3.88 3.31 -7.29
N ALA A 16 -5.11 3.23 -7.79
CA ALA A 16 -6.08 2.23 -7.36
C ALA A 16 -6.92 1.78 -8.57
N HIS A 17 -7.38 0.53 -8.51
CA HIS A 17 -8.30 -0.06 -9.49
C HIS A 17 -9.53 -0.61 -8.81
N ARG A 18 -10.66 -0.51 -9.49
CA ARG A 18 -11.94 -1.05 -9.02
C ARG A 18 -12.30 -2.25 -9.87
N ALA A 19 -11.89 -3.44 -9.41
CA ALA A 19 -12.21 -4.69 -10.06
C ALA A 19 -13.67 -5.11 -9.80
N ARG A 20 -14.27 -5.83 -10.76
CA ARG A 20 -15.61 -6.43 -10.70
C ARG A 20 -15.57 -7.94 -10.43
N SER A 21 -14.37 -8.54 -10.44
CA SER A 21 -14.15 -9.95 -10.12
C SER A 21 -12.77 -10.16 -9.48
N PHE A 22 -12.56 -11.31 -8.84
CA PHE A 22 -11.26 -11.68 -8.28
C PHE A 22 -10.18 -11.81 -9.36
N ALA A 23 -10.51 -12.45 -10.49
CA ALA A 23 -9.58 -12.59 -11.62
C ALA A 23 -9.14 -11.24 -12.18
N GLU A 24 -10.07 -10.27 -12.29
CA GLU A 24 -9.75 -8.91 -12.72
C GLU A 24 -8.85 -8.18 -11.70
N ALA A 25 -9.06 -8.41 -10.39
CA ALA A 25 -8.21 -7.84 -9.36
C ALA A 25 -6.78 -8.40 -9.44
N GLU A 26 -6.65 -9.73 -9.58
CA GLU A 26 -5.36 -10.41 -9.66
C GLU A 26 -4.57 -10.00 -10.91
N GLN A 27 -5.24 -9.93 -12.08
CA GLN A 27 -4.62 -9.47 -13.31
C GLN A 27 -4.12 -8.03 -13.19
N TRP A 28 -4.92 -7.16 -12.60
CA TRP A 28 -4.52 -5.76 -12.40
C TRP A 28 -3.34 -5.63 -11.43
N ASP A 29 -3.36 -6.36 -10.32
CA ASP A 29 -2.25 -6.37 -9.37
C ASP A 29 -0.96 -6.85 -10.05
N LEU A 30 -1.03 -7.92 -10.83
CA LEU A 30 0.10 -8.45 -11.59
C LEU A 30 0.67 -7.40 -12.56
N GLU A 31 -0.17 -6.79 -13.38
CA GLU A 31 0.23 -5.74 -14.32
C GLU A 31 0.82 -4.52 -13.60
N PHE A 32 0.20 -4.10 -12.50
CA PHE A 32 0.67 -2.98 -11.69
C PHE A 32 2.07 -3.24 -11.15
N TRP A 33 2.35 -4.45 -10.65
CA TRP A 33 3.66 -4.80 -10.09
C TRP A 33 4.72 -5.11 -11.14
N GLN A 34 4.33 -5.64 -12.30
CA GLN A 34 5.26 -5.91 -13.41
C GLN A 34 5.81 -4.62 -14.01
N ARG A 35 5.03 -3.54 -14.07
CA ARG A 35 5.49 -2.23 -14.58
C ARG A 35 6.31 -1.40 -13.59
N GLN A 36 6.42 -1.82 -12.31
CA GLN A 36 7.25 -1.11 -11.32
C GLN A 36 8.73 -1.43 -11.49
N THR A 37 9.60 -0.48 -11.11
CA THR A 37 11.03 -0.75 -11.03
C THR A 37 11.36 -1.69 -9.85
N PRO A 38 12.49 -2.41 -9.89
CA PRO A 38 12.93 -3.23 -8.76
C PRO A 38 13.01 -2.46 -7.44
N GLU A 39 13.50 -1.22 -7.46
CA GLU A 39 13.64 -0.36 -6.28
C GLU A 39 12.28 -0.01 -5.68
N ALA A 40 11.30 0.31 -6.54
CA ALA A 40 9.94 0.61 -6.10
C ALA A 40 9.28 -0.61 -5.43
N ARG A 41 9.49 -1.82 -5.97
CA ARG A 41 9.02 -3.07 -5.35
C ARG A 41 9.69 -3.35 -4.00
N LEU A 42 11.01 -3.16 -3.92
CA LEU A 42 11.74 -3.32 -2.67
C LEU A 42 11.27 -2.33 -1.60
N ALA A 43 11.10 -1.05 -1.97
CA ALA A 43 10.58 -0.03 -1.06
C ALA A 43 9.19 -0.38 -0.55
N ALA A 44 8.30 -0.88 -1.42
CA ALA A 44 6.98 -1.35 -1.01
C ALA A 44 7.05 -2.53 -0.02
N LEU A 45 7.92 -3.51 -0.27
CA LEU A 45 8.13 -4.64 0.64
C LEU A 45 8.62 -4.18 2.04
N VAL A 46 9.58 -3.25 2.08
CA VAL A 46 10.09 -2.69 3.33
C VAL A 46 9.00 -1.96 4.10
N ALA A 47 8.17 -1.17 3.41
CA ALA A 47 7.04 -0.47 4.03
C ALA A 47 6.03 -1.46 4.65
N LEU A 48 5.64 -2.51 3.92
CA LEU A 48 4.76 -3.55 4.43
C LEU A 48 5.33 -4.24 5.67
N ARG A 49 6.63 -4.53 5.67
CA ARG A 49 7.31 -5.12 6.84
C ARG A 49 7.23 -4.21 8.07
N ALA A 50 7.41 -2.91 7.89
CA ALA A 50 7.30 -1.93 8.97
C ALA A 50 5.85 -1.85 9.51
N ASP A 51 4.85 -1.84 8.63
CA ASP A 51 3.44 -1.82 9.00
C ASP A 51 3.05 -3.07 9.80
N LEU A 52 3.49 -4.26 9.35
CA LEU A 52 3.25 -5.51 10.07
C LEU A 52 3.90 -5.51 11.46
N ALA A 53 5.12 -4.99 11.58
CA ALA A 53 5.80 -4.86 12.87
C ALA A 53 5.03 -3.94 13.82
N ALA A 54 4.52 -2.80 13.33
CA ALA A 54 3.70 -1.87 14.11
C ALA A 54 2.39 -2.54 14.59
N VAL A 55 1.70 -3.28 13.71
CA VAL A 55 0.50 -4.04 14.08
C VAL A 55 0.81 -5.11 15.13
N ALA A 56 1.91 -5.85 14.98
CA ALA A 56 2.32 -6.88 15.94
C ALA A 56 2.64 -6.26 17.31
N ALA A 57 3.36 -5.14 17.35
CA ALA A 57 3.65 -4.41 18.58
C ALA A 57 2.37 -3.90 19.26
N GLY A 58 1.42 -3.33 18.50
CA GLY A 58 0.13 -2.90 19.02
C GLY A 58 -0.71 -4.05 19.58
N ARG A 59 -0.69 -5.22 18.94
CA ARG A 59 -1.35 -6.44 19.47
C ARG A 59 -0.73 -6.92 20.78
N LYS A 60 0.60 -6.83 20.92
CA LYS A 60 1.30 -7.16 22.18
C LYS A 60 0.93 -6.19 23.29
N ALA A 61 0.93 -4.89 23.01
CA ALA A 61 0.58 -3.86 23.98
C ALA A 61 -0.87 -3.97 24.49
N ARG A 62 -1.81 -4.44 23.66
CA ARG A 62 -3.22 -4.66 24.06
C ARG A 62 -3.46 -5.92 24.90
N ARG A 63 -2.49 -6.84 24.96
CA ARG A 63 -2.60 -8.11 25.71
C ARG A 63 -1.95 -8.04 27.09
N ASN A 64 -1.17 -6.99 27.36
CA ASN A 64 -0.60 -6.65 28.66
C ASN A 64 -1.49 -5.60 29.34
#